data_AF-A0A7W1DP29-F1
#
_entry.id   AF-A0A7W1DP29-F1
#
_cell.length_a   1.000
_cell.length_b   1.000
_cell.length_c   1.000
_cell.angle_alpha   90.00
_cell.angle_beta   90.00
_cell.angle_gamma   90.00
#
_symmetry.space_group_name_H-M   'P 1'
#
loop_
_entity.id
_entity.type
_entity.pdbx_description
1 polymer ?
#
loop_
_entity_poly.entity_id
_entity_poly.type
_entity_poly.pdbx_seq_one_letter_code
_entity_poly.pdbx_strand_id
1 'polypeptide(L)'
;MKPTREALTEDVEEFRDGRWWREATRQVETAFDAERFIEQVGFAGCLLDSRWPGPSLYMAVCGRRDAVMPRNVQKDEEASHTWLLKDDIVRRGKVYYAKFARGKTMFIAPRMVPYFHAVWGVRRAEEKSRLSRNAVAILRVLRREWEMSTSDLRDDAGGSDRAAFSRALDELQAAMLVIPSEVYYRPKFTYVWTLAVGRFPDELRRRVGRDTAFREIARCFLAGAGTTVRGELARVTGLSRPEAGRGNRALVAEGAAAMLSPGVYRLVDGAVPK
;
A
#
# COMPACT_ATOMS: atom_id res chain seq x y z
N MET A 1 -15.29 14.50 24.31
CA MET A 1 -15.02 13.06 24.52
C MET A 1 -14.27 12.53 23.30
N LYS A 2 -12.98 12.17 23.41
CA LYS A 2 -12.29 11.49 22.30
C LYS A 2 -13.04 10.18 22.06
N PRO A 3 -13.44 9.83 20.82
CA PRO A 3 -14.11 8.56 20.58
C PRO A 3 -13.18 7.45 21.05
N THR A 4 -13.60 6.70 22.07
CA THR A 4 -12.95 5.47 22.52
C THR A 4 -12.85 4.59 21.29
N ARG A 5 -11.62 4.18 20.94
CA ARG A 5 -11.38 3.23 19.86
C ARG A 5 -12.20 1.99 20.24
N GLU A 6 -13.19 1.62 19.43
CA GLU A 6 -13.91 0.36 19.62
C GLU A 6 -12.85 -0.73 19.67
N ALA A 7 -12.65 -1.31 20.84
CA ALA A 7 -11.65 -2.35 21.04
C ALA A 7 -12.15 -3.60 20.31
N LEU A 8 -11.27 -4.20 19.51
CA LEU A 8 -11.55 -5.50 18.90
C LEU A 8 -11.53 -6.56 20.00
N THR A 9 -12.34 -7.61 19.83
CA THR A 9 -12.29 -8.78 20.72
C THR A 9 -10.98 -9.54 20.51
N GLU A 10 -10.54 -10.28 21.53
CA GLU A 10 -9.28 -11.04 21.46
C GLU A 10 -9.31 -12.04 20.29
N ASP A 11 -10.42 -12.77 20.10
CA ASP A 11 -10.56 -13.71 18.98
C ASP A 11 -10.34 -13.03 17.62
N VAL A 12 -10.78 -11.78 17.45
CA VAL A 12 -10.55 -11.03 16.20
C VAL A 12 -9.08 -10.64 16.06
N GLU A 13 -8.40 -10.30 17.15
CA GLU A 13 -6.96 -10.04 17.13
C GLU A 13 -6.16 -11.32 16.84
N GLU A 14 -6.52 -12.47 17.41
CA GLU A 14 -5.91 -13.77 17.11
C GLU A 14 -6.11 -14.16 15.63
N PHE A 15 -7.32 -13.96 15.09
CA PHE A 15 -7.58 -14.16 13.66
C PHE A 15 -6.66 -13.28 12.80
N ARG A 16 -6.49 -12.01 13.18
CA ARG A 16 -5.58 -11.08 12.51
C ARG A 16 -4.12 -11.47 12.71
N ASP A 17 -3.72 -12.04 13.83
CA ASP A 17 -2.35 -12.49 14.09
C ASP A 17 -1.95 -13.58 13.08
N GLY A 18 -2.80 -14.59 12.88
CA GLY A 18 -2.55 -15.62 11.88
C GLY A 18 -2.63 -15.11 10.42
N ARG A 19 -3.57 -14.21 10.12
CA ARG A 19 -3.78 -13.69 8.75
C ARG A 19 -2.77 -12.62 8.33
N TRP A 20 -2.30 -11.80 9.26
CA TRP A 20 -1.32 -10.73 9.05
C TRP A 20 0.08 -11.08 9.55
N TRP A 21 0.31 -12.35 9.91
CA TRP A 21 1.61 -12.91 10.29
C TRP A 21 2.25 -12.17 11.47
N ARG A 22 1.44 -11.83 12.49
CA ARG A 22 1.89 -11.15 13.72
C ARG A 22 2.21 -12.17 14.82
N GLU A 23 2.75 -13.32 14.46
CA GLU A 23 3.14 -14.41 15.35
C GLU A 23 4.52 -14.99 14.96
N ALA A 24 5.28 -15.48 15.94
CA ALA A 24 6.68 -15.86 15.76
C ALA A 24 6.89 -17.00 14.74
N THR A 25 5.90 -17.88 14.58
CA THR A 25 5.96 -19.03 13.66
C THR A 25 5.78 -18.66 12.18
N ARG A 26 5.47 -17.39 11.87
CA ARG A 26 5.24 -16.90 10.51
C ARG A 26 6.04 -15.63 10.19
N GLN A 27 7.17 -15.43 10.87
CA GLN A 27 8.01 -14.26 10.62
C GLN A 27 8.48 -14.19 9.15
N VAL A 28 8.51 -12.98 8.62
CA VAL A 28 9.06 -12.70 7.29
C VAL A 28 10.56 -12.50 7.42
N GLU A 29 11.35 -13.41 6.85
CA GLU A 29 12.83 -13.34 6.89
C GLU A 29 13.44 -13.07 5.51
N THR A 30 12.72 -13.38 4.43
CA THR A 30 13.24 -13.24 3.07
C THR A 30 12.31 -12.43 2.17
N ALA A 31 12.85 -11.93 1.06
CA ALA A 31 12.04 -11.26 0.04
C ALA A 31 10.95 -12.18 -0.54
N PHE A 32 11.18 -13.50 -0.57
CA PHE A 32 10.17 -14.46 -1.00
C PHE A 32 9.03 -14.59 0.01
N ASP A 33 9.34 -14.64 1.30
CA ASP A 33 8.33 -14.66 2.37
C ASP A 33 7.51 -13.37 2.34
N ALA A 34 8.17 -12.23 2.14
CA ALA A 34 7.49 -10.94 2.02
C ALA A 34 6.54 -10.89 0.81
N GLU A 35 6.96 -11.40 -0.36
CA GLU A 35 6.11 -11.54 -1.54
C GLU A 35 4.89 -12.42 -1.25
N ARG A 36 5.07 -13.56 -0.57
CA ARG A 36 3.97 -14.46 -0.18
C ARG A 36 3.02 -13.81 0.81
N PHE A 37 3.56 -13.12 1.81
CA PHE A 37 2.79 -12.35 2.79
C PHE A 37 1.92 -11.30 2.08
N ILE A 38 2.53 -10.47 1.22
CA ILE A 38 1.85 -9.41 0.48
C ILE A 38 0.77 -9.99 -0.45
N GLU A 39 1.06 -11.09 -1.14
CA GLU A 39 0.07 -11.78 -1.98
C GLU A 39 -1.11 -12.31 -1.15
N GLN A 40 -0.87 -12.86 0.04
CA GLN A 40 -1.91 -13.33 0.95
C GLN A 40 -2.81 -12.17 1.43
N VAL A 41 -2.22 -11.10 1.97
CA VAL A 41 -2.99 -9.97 2.55
C VAL A 41 -3.51 -8.99 1.51
N GLY A 42 -2.96 -9.04 0.30
CA GLY A 42 -3.32 -8.23 -0.88
C GLY A 42 -2.74 -6.82 -0.90
N PHE A 43 -2.56 -6.19 0.25
CA PHE A 43 -1.79 -4.96 0.38
C PHE A 43 -1.31 -4.77 1.83
N ALA A 44 -0.17 -4.14 2.03
CA ALA A 44 0.43 -3.93 3.35
C ALA A 44 1.18 -2.60 3.43
N GLY A 45 1.20 -1.99 4.62
CA GLY A 45 2.12 -0.90 4.90
C GLY A 45 3.57 -1.38 4.92
N CYS A 46 4.52 -0.51 4.60
CA CYS A 46 5.94 -0.90 4.58
C CYS A 46 6.56 -0.95 5.99
N LEU A 47 6.57 0.18 6.69
CA LEU A 47 7.25 0.37 7.98
C LEU A 47 6.27 0.86 9.06
N LEU A 48 5.04 0.34 9.03
CA LEU A 48 4.01 0.70 10.00
C LEU A 48 4.07 -0.26 11.19
N ASP A 49 4.01 0.27 12.40
CA ASP A 49 3.98 -0.51 13.63
C ASP A 49 2.57 -0.62 14.22
N SER A 50 2.44 -1.24 15.40
CA SER A 50 1.16 -1.52 16.09
C SER A 50 0.26 -0.30 16.33
N ARG A 51 0.80 0.92 16.24
CA ARG A 51 0.03 2.17 16.37
C ARG A 51 -0.86 2.44 15.15
N TRP A 52 -0.58 1.77 14.03
CA TRP A 52 -1.35 1.85 12.80
C TRP A 52 -2.14 0.56 12.56
N PRO A 53 -3.41 0.66 12.12
CA PRO A 53 -4.17 -0.52 11.77
C PRO A 53 -3.70 -1.13 10.44
N GLY A 54 -4.08 -2.38 10.23
CA GLY A 54 -3.91 -3.11 8.98
C GLY A 54 -2.61 -3.91 8.90
N PRO A 55 -2.46 -4.73 7.85
CA PRO A 55 -1.26 -5.51 7.60
C PRO A 55 -0.05 -4.59 7.32
N SER A 56 1.10 -5.01 7.82
CA SER A 56 2.36 -4.28 7.67
C SER A 56 3.52 -5.26 7.54
N LEU A 57 4.43 -5.00 6.60
CA LEU A 57 5.63 -5.81 6.43
C LEU A 57 6.50 -5.77 7.69
N TYR A 58 6.68 -4.60 8.31
CA TYR A 58 7.41 -4.49 9.58
C TYR A 58 6.81 -5.36 10.69
N MET A 59 5.49 -5.35 10.85
CA MET A 59 4.83 -6.20 11.86
C MET A 59 5.01 -7.69 11.57
N ALA A 60 5.01 -8.09 10.29
CA ALA A 60 5.24 -9.46 9.86
C ALA A 60 6.70 -9.90 10.03
N VAL A 61 7.66 -8.99 9.86
CA VAL A 61 9.08 -9.21 10.21
C VAL A 61 9.23 -9.41 11.72
N CYS A 62 8.62 -8.53 12.52
CA CYS A 62 8.67 -8.63 13.97
C CYS A 62 7.97 -9.90 14.52
N GLY A 63 6.99 -10.44 13.80
CA GLY A 63 6.22 -11.62 14.21
C GLY A 63 5.51 -11.47 15.55
N ARG A 64 5.10 -10.25 15.91
CA ARG A 64 4.36 -9.97 17.15
C ARG A 64 3.43 -8.78 16.99
N ARG A 65 2.26 -8.86 17.61
CA ARG A 65 1.18 -7.87 17.48
C ARG A 65 1.45 -6.49 18.09
N ASP A 66 2.36 -6.44 19.06
CA ASP A 66 2.66 -5.27 19.89
C ASP A 66 4.00 -4.60 19.52
N ALA A 67 4.60 -4.98 18.38
CA ALA A 67 5.83 -4.35 17.92
C ALA A 67 5.64 -2.82 17.76
N VAL A 68 6.58 -2.06 18.33
CA VAL A 68 6.62 -0.60 18.27
C VAL A 68 8.00 -0.20 17.78
N MET A 69 8.02 0.63 16.74
CA MET A 69 9.26 1.11 16.17
C MET A 69 9.97 2.07 17.15
N PRO A 70 11.22 1.80 17.54
CA PRO A 70 11.94 2.60 18.54
C PRO A 70 12.30 3.97 17.98
N ARG A 71 12.65 4.93 18.86
CA ARG A 71 13.05 6.29 18.42
C ARG A 71 14.29 6.28 17.51
N ASN A 72 15.23 5.39 17.78
CA ASN A 72 16.49 5.25 17.05
C ASN A 72 16.40 4.14 16.00
N VAL A 73 15.44 4.26 15.07
CA VAL A 73 15.12 3.25 14.04
C VAL A 73 16.35 2.74 13.27
N GLN A 74 17.35 3.60 13.07
CA GLN A 74 18.57 3.26 12.33
C GLN A 74 19.44 2.17 13.00
N LYS A 75 19.20 1.89 14.28
CA LYS A 75 19.92 0.86 15.06
C LYS A 75 19.06 -0.36 15.37
N ASP A 76 17.81 -0.37 14.91
CA ASP A 76 16.88 -1.45 15.15
C ASP A 76 17.05 -2.53 14.08
N GLU A 77 17.34 -3.76 14.51
CA GLU A 77 17.63 -4.88 13.61
C GLU A 77 16.43 -5.22 12.73
N GLU A 78 15.22 -5.22 13.29
CA GLU A 78 13.98 -5.55 12.58
C GLU A 78 13.59 -4.47 11.58
N ALA A 79 13.74 -3.19 11.94
CA ALA A 79 13.53 -2.09 11.01
C ALA A 79 14.57 -2.10 9.88
N SER A 80 15.85 -2.34 10.20
CA SER A 80 16.92 -2.49 9.22
C SER A 80 16.64 -3.65 8.26
N HIS A 81 16.24 -4.81 8.80
CA HIS A 81 15.86 -5.97 8.02
C HIS A 81 14.67 -5.68 7.12
N THR A 82 13.61 -5.04 7.64
CA THR A 82 12.45 -4.62 6.85
C THR A 82 12.84 -3.67 5.70
N TRP A 83 13.81 -2.78 5.93
CA TRP A 83 14.36 -1.89 4.90
C TRP A 83 15.07 -2.64 3.79
N LEU A 84 15.94 -3.60 4.15
CA LEU A 84 16.65 -4.45 3.18
C LEU A 84 15.66 -5.30 2.37
N LEU A 85 14.68 -5.92 3.03
CA LEU A 85 13.60 -6.63 2.35
C LEU A 85 12.85 -5.74 1.37
N LYS A 86 12.51 -4.52 1.77
CA LYS A 86 11.85 -3.55 0.88
C LYS A 86 12.71 -3.24 -0.35
N ASP A 87 14.02 -3.10 -0.19
CA ASP A 87 14.91 -2.88 -1.34
C ASP A 87 14.92 -4.10 -2.26
N ASP A 88 15.06 -5.32 -1.73
CA ASP A 88 15.05 -6.54 -2.52
C ASP A 88 13.73 -6.78 -3.24
N ILE A 89 12.61 -6.52 -2.56
CA ILE A 89 11.26 -6.60 -3.14
C ILE A 89 11.11 -5.59 -4.29
N VAL A 90 11.64 -4.37 -4.16
CA VAL A 90 11.60 -3.36 -5.24
C VAL A 90 12.40 -3.85 -6.46
N ARG A 91 13.62 -4.36 -6.26
CA ARG A 91 14.46 -4.89 -7.35
C ARG A 91 13.79 -6.07 -8.06
N ARG A 92 13.22 -7.00 -7.29
CA ARG A 92 12.46 -8.16 -7.81
C ARG A 92 11.15 -7.74 -8.46
N GLY A 93 10.54 -6.69 -7.94
CA GLY A 93 9.32 -6.01 -8.40
C GLY A 93 8.24 -6.94 -8.92
N LYS A 94 7.95 -7.96 -8.10
CA LYS A 94 6.79 -8.86 -8.24
C LYS A 94 5.56 -8.34 -7.50
N VAL A 95 5.71 -7.27 -6.72
CA VAL A 95 4.62 -6.59 -6.01
C VAL A 95 4.75 -5.08 -6.26
N TYR A 96 3.62 -4.41 -6.31
CA TYR A 96 3.59 -2.98 -6.61
C TYR A 96 3.93 -2.18 -5.35
N TYR A 97 5.03 -1.44 -5.37
CA TYR A 97 5.47 -0.59 -4.27
C TYR A 97 5.41 0.88 -4.67
N ALA A 98 4.69 1.68 -3.90
CA ALA A 98 4.66 3.13 -4.10
C ALA A 98 4.20 3.88 -2.85
N LYS A 99 4.41 5.19 -2.86
CA LYS A 99 3.80 6.12 -1.93
C LYS A 99 2.41 6.56 -2.44
N PHE A 100 1.38 6.23 -1.69
CA PHE A 100 -0.01 6.52 -2.00
C PHE A 100 -0.55 7.73 -1.24
N ALA A 101 -1.84 8.01 -1.42
CA ALA A 101 -2.54 9.10 -0.78
C ALA A 101 -2.25 9.18 0.74
N ARG A 102 -2.13 10.42 1.25
CA ARG A 102 -1.69 10.73 2.62
C ARG A 102 -0.25 10.30 2.95
N GLY A 103 0.57 10.10 1.92
CA GLY A 103 2.01 9.90 2.04
C GLY A 103 2.42 8.52 2.56
N LYS A 104 1.52 7.54 2.48
CA LYS A 104 1.76 6.19 3.00
C LYS A 104 2.42 5.32 1.95
N THR A 105 3.56 4.75 2.30
CA THR A 105 4.23 3.75 1.49
C THR A 105 3.58 2.39 1.71
N MET A 106 3.11 1.78 0.62
CA MET A 106 2.42 0.48 0.65
C MET A 106 2.95 -0.45 -0.43
N PHE A 107 2.85 -1.74 -0.15
CA PHE A 107 2.93 -2.80 -1.13
C PHE A 107 1.51 -3.23 -1.52
N ILE A 108 1.31 -3.57 -2.79
CA ILE A 108 0.06 -4.09 -3.34
C ILE A 108 0.37 -5.36 -4.14
N ALA A 109 -0.32 -6.44 -3.83
CA ALA A 109 -0.28 -7.67 -4.61
C ALA A 109 -0.71 -7.40 -6.07
N PRO A 110 -0.07 -7.99 -7.09
CA PRO A 110 -0.43 -7.75 -8.50
C PRO A 110 -1.94 -7.87 -8.78
N ARG A 111 -2.60 -8.90 -8.24
CA ARG A 111 -4.06 -9.09 -8.38
C ARG A 111 -4.91 -7.91 -7.87
N MET A 112 -4.37 -7.07 -6.97
CA MET A 112 -5.05 -5.91 -6.40
C MET A 112 -4.74 -4.60 -7.14
N VAL A 113 -3.68 -4.55 -7.94
CA VAL A 113 -3.27 -3.36 -8.70
C VAL A 113 -4.41 -2.79 -9.57
N PRO A 114 -5.22 -3.57 -10.31
CA PRO A 114 -6.31 -3.02 -11.12
C PRO A 114 -7.37 -2.26 -10.30
N TYR A 115 -7.65 -2.74 -9.08
CA TYR A 115 -8.65 -2.12 -8.19
C TYR A 115 -8.11 -0.82 -7.61
N PHE A 116 -6.85 -0.79 -7.17
CA PHE A 116 -6.23 0.46 -6.73
C PHE A 116 -6.12 1.45 -7.90
N HIS A 117 -5.73 0.99 -9.08
CA HIS A 117 -5.62 1.85 -10.26
C HIS A 117 -6.98 2.44 -10.68
N ALA A 118 -8.09 1.73 -10.53
CA ALA A 118 -9.42 2.29 -10.78
C ALA A 118 -9.78 3.46 -9.83
N VAL A 119 -9.23 3.48 -8.62
CA VAL A 119 -9.47 4.54 -7.63
C VAL A 119 -8.54 5.73 -7.82
N TRP A 120 -7.24 5.48 -8.00
CA TRP A 120 -6.21 6.52 -7.96
C TRP A 120 -5.56 6.83 -9.31
N GLY A 121 -5.63 5.91 -10.27
CA GLY A 121 -5.02 6.03 -11.58
C GLY A 121 -5.43 7.30 -12.32
N VAL A 122 -4.45 7.91 -12.98
CA VAL A 122 -4.67 9.05 -13.89
C VAL A 122 -4.47 8.58 -15.32
N ARG A 123 -5.46 8.80 -16.18
CA ARG A 123 -5.33 8.46 -17.60
C ARG A 123 -4.52 9.54 -18.32
N ARG A 124 -3.86 9.14 -19.41
CA ARG A 124 -3.05 10.04 -20.24
C ARG A 124 -3.78 11.31 -20.69
N ALA A 125 -5.06 11.21 -21.03
CA ALA A 125 -5.88 12.35 -21.44
C ALA A 125 -6.15 13.35 -20.29
N GLU A 126 -6.11 12.89 -19.04
CA GLU A 126 -6.37 13.70 -17.84
C GLU A 126 -5.09 14.27 -17.21
N GLU A 127 -3.90 13.84 -17.65
CA GLU A 127 -2.63 14.22 -17.01
C GLU A 127 -2.43 15.73 -16.93
N LYS A 128 -2.73 16.45 -18.01
CA LYS A 128 -2.55 17.91 -18.04
C LYS A 128 -3.50 18.67 -17.11
N SER A 129 -4.67 18.10 -16.81
CA SER A 129 -5.68 18.74 -15.95
C SER A 129 -5.58 18.28 -14.49
N ARG A 130 -5.05 17.08 -14.25
CA ARG A 130 -4.98 16.49 -12.90
C ARG A 130 -3.59 16.50 -12.26
N LEU A 131 -2.52 16.60 -13.04
CA LEU A 131 -1.15 16.58 -12.53
C LEU A 131 -0.51 17.97 -12.54
N SER A 132 0.38 18.21 -11.59
CA SER A 132 1.21 19.40 -11.58
C SER A 132 2.13 19.47 -12.80
N ARG A 133 2.59 20.68 -13.15
CA ARG A 133 3.53 20.88 -14.27
C ARG A 133 4.83 20.09 -14.08
N ASN A 134 5.33 20.01 -12.85
CA ASN A 134 6.54 19.27 -12.52
C ASN A 134 6.32 17.77 -12.70
N ALA A 135 5.18 17.22 -12.26
CA ALA A 135 4.84 15.82 -12.48
C ALA A 135 4.72 15.49 -13.97
N VAL A 136 4.09 16.35 -14.77
CA VAL A 136 4.03 16.18 -16.23
C VAL A 136 5.41 16.25 -16.89
N ALA A 137 6.31 17.11 -16.40
CA ALA A 137 7.68 17.20 -16.89
C ALA A 137 8.46 15.89 -16.63
N ILE A 138 8.40 15.38 -15.41
CA ILE A 138 9.02 14.09 -15.03
C ILE A 138 8.48 12.94 -15.89
N LEU A 139 7.15 12.85 -16.07
CA LEU A 139 6.55 11.83 -16.92
C LEU A 139 7.01 11.90 -18.38
N ARG A 140 7.23 13.10 -18.91
CA ARG A 140 7.72 13.27 -20.28
C ARG A 140 9.11 12.69 -20.44
N VAL A 141 9.99 12.93 -19.48
CA VAL A 141 11.35 12.39 -19.46
C VAL A 141 11.31 10.87 -19.35
N LEU A 142 10.60 10.31 -18.38
CA LEU A 142 10.52 8.84 -18.19
C LEU A 142 9.89 8.10 -19.38
N ARG A 143 9.01 8.75 -20.16
CA ARG A 143 8.48 8.17 -21.40
C ARG A 143 9.49 8.10 -22.55
N ARG A 144 10.56 8.88 -22.47
CA ARG A 144 11.64 8.90 -23.46
C ARG A 144 12.80 8.02 -23.04
N GLU A 145 13.23 8.14 -21.79
CA GLU A 145 14.42 7.46 -21.25
C GLU A 145 14.12 6.11 -20.59
N TRP A 146 12.84 5.79 -20.35
CA TRP A 146 12.33 4.58 -19.68
C TRP A 146 12.67 4.47 -18.18
N GLU A 147 13.95 4.60 -17.80
CA GLU A 147 14.43 4.54 -16.41
C GLU A 147 15.50 5.60 -16.14
N MET A 148 15.44 6.25 -14.97
CA MET A 148 16.44 7.26 -14.60
C MET A 148 16.68 7.34 -13.09
N SER A 149 17.91 7.71 -12.72
CA SER A 149 18.25 8.03 -11.33
C SER A 149 17.54 9.30 -10.87
N THR A 150 17.36 9.44 -9.56
CA THR A 150 16.70 10.61 -8.94
C THR A 150 17.35 11.94 -9.36
N SER A 151 18.69 12.00 -9.44
CA SER A 151 19.39 13.26 -9.77
C SER A 151 19.22 13.59 -11.25
N ASP A 152 19.51 12.64 -12.14
CA ASP A 152 19.46 12.84 -13.58
C ASP A 152 18.03 13.16 -14.02
N LEU A 153 17.04 12.45 -13.46
CA LEU A 153 15.63 12.70 -13.75
C LEU A 153 15.19 14.11 -13.35
N ARG A 154 15.71 14.65 -12.25
CA ARG A 154 15.39 16.01 -11.82
C ARG A 154 15.99 17.04 -12.76
N ASP A 155 17.23 16.83 -13.17
CA ASP A 155 17.94 17.77 -14.03
C ASP A 155 17.30 17.78 -15.42
N ASP A 156 16.97 16.62 -15.99
CA ASP A 156 16.27 16.47 -17.27
C ASP A 156 14.81 16.94 -17.26
N ALA A 157 14.14 16.89 -16.10
CA ALA A 157 12.79 17.42 -15.92
C ALA A 157 12.74 18.96 -15.80
N GLY A 158 13.88 19.65 -15.98
CA GLY A 158 13.97 21.11 -15.96
C GLY A 158 14.49 21.69 -14.64
N GLY A 159 15.20 20.90 -13.84
CA GLY A 159 15.99 21.41 -12.71
C GLY A 159 15.18 22.02 -11.57
N SER A 160 13.96 21.52 -11.31
CA SER A 160 13.15 21.98 -10.16
C SER A 160 13.88 21.74 -8.83
N ASP A 161 13.59 22.56 -7.80
CA ASP A 161 14.18 22.37 -6.48
C ASP A 161 13.84 20.97 -5.90
N ARG A 162 14.66 20.49 -4.96
CA ARG A 162 14.54 19.13 -4.41
C ARG A 162 13.17 18.85 -3.80
N ALA A 163 12.56 19.82 -3.14
CA ALA A 163 11.27 19.64 -2.49
C ALA A 163 10.13 19.60 -3.51
N ALA A 164 10.18 20.45 -4.54
CA ALA A 164 9.23 20.45 -5.65
C ALA A 164 9.32 19.15 -6.45
N PHE A 165 10.53 18.66 -6.73
CA PHE A 165 10.76 17.37 -7.39
C PHE A 165 10.21 16.20 -6.57
N SER A 166 10.53 16.15 -5.27
CA SER A 166 10.03 15.09 -4.38
C SER A 166 8.50 15.07 -4.30
N ARG A 167 7.85 16.24 -4.25
CA ARG A 167 6.38 16.33 -4.27
C ARG A 167 5.80 15.84 -5.59
N ALA A 168 6.44 16.15 -6.72
CA ALA A 168 6.01 15.69 -8.03
C ALA A 168 6.18 14.16 -8.18
N LEU A 169 7.26 13.57 -7.67
CA LEU A 169 7.40 12.10 -7.61
C LEU A 169 6.37 11.44 -6.70
N ASP A 170 6.07 12.03 -5.54
CA ASP A 170 5.03 11.54 -4.63
C ASP A 170 3.64 11.60 -5.32
N GLU A 171 3.36 12.66 -6.07
CA GLU A 171 2.14 12.82 -6.87
C GLU A 171 2.02 11.72 -7.95
N LEU A 172 3.10 11.46 -8.69
CA LEU A 172 3.12 10.44 -9.74
C LEU A 172 3.00 9.01 -9.20
N GLN A 173 3.60 8.73 -8.04
CA GLN A 173 3.41 7.48 -7.31
C GLN A 173 1.97 7.32 -6.85
N ALA A 174 1.38 8.36 -6.27
CA ALA A 174 -0.01 8.34 -5.83
C ALA A 174 -1.00 8.20 -6.99
N ALA A 175 -0.65 8.70 -8.18
CA ALA A 175 -1.39 8.51 -9.43
C ALA A 175 -1.16 7.14 -10.09
N MET A 176 -0.34 6.28 -9.49
CA MET A 176 0.07 4.97 -9.98
C MET A 176 0.75 4.97 -11.37
N LEU A 177 1.53 6.01 -11.65
CA LEU A 177 2.20 6.18 -12.94
C LEU A 177 3.71 5.88 -12.89
N VAL A 178 4.35 6.14 -11.75
CA VAL A 178 5.80 6.00 -11.56
C VAL A 178 6.05 5.19 -10.29
N ILE A 179 7.03 4.29 -10.35
CA ILE A 179 7.49 3.47 -9.22
C ILE A 179 9.01 3.46 -9.18
N PRO A 180 9.64 3.23 -8.02
CA PRO A 180 11.05 2.89 -8.00
C PRO A 180 11.25 1.46 -8.55
N SER A 181 12.30 1.24 -9.35
CA SER A 181 12.70 -0.08 -9.85
C SER A 181 13.98 -0.60 -9.20
N GLU A 182 14.92 0.28 -8.86
CA GLU A 182 16.19 -0.07 -8.25
C GLU A 182 16.56 0.91 -7.13
N VAL A 183 17.45 0.45 -6.24
CA VAL A 183 17.98 1.22 -5.10
C VAL A 183 19.48 1.03 -5.01
N TYR A 184 20.23 2.13 -5.02
CA TYR A 184 21.68 2.13 -4.87
C TYR A 184 22.09 3.04 -3.72
N TYR A 185 23.06 2.60 -2.92
CA TYR A 185 23.61 3.39 -1.80
C TYR A 185 25.00 3.97 -2.09
N ARG A 186 25.67 3.51 -3.15
CA ARG A 186 27.00 3.95 -3.57
C ARG A 186 26.96 4.49 -5.01
N PRO A 187 27.71 5.58 -5.33
CA PRO A 187 28.50 6.40 -4.41
C PRO A 187 27.64 7.26 -3.46
N LYS A 188 26.36 7.46 -3.78
CA LYS A 188 25.36 8.13 -2.93
C LYS A 188 24.04 7.39 -3.06
N PHE A 189 23.16 7.57 -2.07
CA PHE A 189 21.80 7.02 -2.12
C PHE A 189 21.00 7.58 -3.30
N THR A 190 20.42 6.69 -4.12
CA THR A 190 19.48 7.05 -5.18
C THR A 190 18.51 5.92 -5.47
N TYR A 191 17.27 6.30 -5.81
CA TYR A 191 16.33 5.44 -6.51
C TYR A 191 16.52 5.58 -8.02
N VAL A 192 16.34 4.48 -8.74
CA VAL A 192 15.99 4.49 -10.16
C VAL A 192 14.48 4.44 -10.28
N TRP A 193 13.93 5.32 -11.10
CA TRP A 193 12.50 5.50 -11.31
C TRP A 193 12.12 5.01 -12.70
N THR A 194 10.99 4.31 -12.79
CA THR A 194 10.45 3.77 -14.04
C THR A 194 8.95 4.04 -14.14
N LEU A 195 8.40 3.86 -15.35
CA LEU A 195 6.95 3.87 -15.55
C LEU A 195 6.33 2.59 -14.97
N ALA A 196 5.27 2.72 -14.18
CA ALA A 196 4.58 1.60 -13.57
C ALA A 196 4.07 0.57 -14.60
N VAL A 197 3.66 1.05 -15.79
CA VAL A 197 3.20 0.21 -16.90
C VAL A 197 4.30 -0.67 -17.50
N GLY A 198 5.57 -0.32 -17.30
CA GLY A 198 6.69 -1.16 -17.71
C GLY A 198 6.80 -2.44 -16.87
N ARG A 199 6.31 -2.41 -15.62
CA ARG A 199 6.42 -3.51 -14.67
C ARG A 199 5.12 -4.27 -14.43
N PHE A 200 3.99 -3.57 -14.47
CA PHE A 200 2.64 -4.14 -14.26
C PHE A 200 1.72 -3.88 -15.46
N PRO A 201 2.12 -4.29 -16.69
CA PRO A 201 1.36 -3.96 -17.90
C PRO A 201 -0.04 -4.57 -17.89
N ASP A 202 -0.17 -5.83 -17.47
CA ASP A 202 -1.44 -6.57 -17.56
C ASP A 202 -2.44 -6.07 -16.52
N GLU A 203 -1.96 -5.79 -15.31
CA GLU A 203 -2.76 -5.24 -14.22
C GLU A 203 -3.27 -3.83 -14.56
N LEU A 204 -2.40 -2.96 -15.09
CA LEU A 204 -2.76 -1.56 -15.38
C LEU A 204 -3.60 -1.40 -16.66
N ARG A 205 -3.55 -2.38 -17.58
CA ARG A 205 -4.44 -2.44 -18.75
C ARG A 205 -5.87 -2.82 -18.36
N ARG A 206 -6.05 -3.65 -17.33
CA ARG A 206 -7.37 -4.10 -16.90
C ARG A 206 -8.24 -2.91 -16.46
N ARG A 207 -9.44 -2.82 -17.04
CA ARG A 207 -10.42 -1.79 -16.71
C ARG A 207 -11.38 -2.30 -15.65
N VAL A 208 -11.46 -1.56 -14.54
CA VAL A 208 -12.38 -1.85 -13.44
C VAL A 208 -13.16 -0.59 -13.08
N GLY A 209 -14.46 -0.74 -12.82
CA GLY A 209 -15.29 0.37 -12.33
C GLY A 209 -14.95 0.71 -10.88
N ARG A 210 -15.11 1.98 -10.49
CA ARG A 210 -14.77 2.44 -9.13
C ARG A 210 -15.54 1.69 -8.04
N ASP A 211 -16.83 1.42 -8.23
CA ASP A 211 -17.64 0.73 -7.21
C ASP A 211 -17.21 -0.73 -7.04
N THR A 212 -16.87 -1.42 -8.13
CA THR A 212 -16.23 -2.74 -8.08
C THR A 212 -14.90 -2.67 -7.31
N ALA A 213 -14.07 -1.66 -7.59
CA ALA A 213 -12.81 -1.49 -6.90
C ALA A 213 -12.98 -1.24 -5.40
N PHE A 214 -13.93 -0.39 -4.98
CA PHE A 214 -14.22 -0.18 -3.57
C PHE A 214 -14.64 -1.47 -2.88
N ARG A 215 -15.50 -2.27 -3.53
CA ARG A 215 -15.92 -3.57 -3.00
C ARG A 215 -14.76 -4.55 -2.88
N GLU A 216 -13.93 -4.73 -3.91
CA GLU A 216 -12.85 -5.71 -3.87
C GLU A 216 -11.70 -5.29 -2.93
N ILE A 217 -11.42 -3.99 -2.79
CA ILE A 217 -10.50 -3.50 -1.76
C ILE A 217 -11.04 -3.78 -0.36
N ALA A 218 -12.34 -3.50 -0.13
CA ALA A 218 -12.99 -3.81 1.14
C ALA A 218 -12.99 -5.31 1.45
N ARG A 219 -13.28 -6.16 0.45
CA ARG A 219 -13.28 -7.61 0.58
C ARG A 219 -11.91 -8.12 0.98
N CYS A 220 -10.88 -7.67 0.26
CA CYS A 220 -9.51 -8.08 0.50
C CYS A 220 -9.07 -7.72 1.93
N PHE A 221 -9.41 -6.51 2.39
CA PHE A 221 -9.13 -6.11 3.76
C PHE A 221 -9.87 -6.98 4.78
N LEU A 222 -11.18 -7.15 4.59
CA LEU A 222 -12.04 -7.83 5.55
C LEU A 222 -11.71 -9.33 5.65
N ALA A 223 -11.29 -9.96 4.55
CA ALA A 223 -10.83 -11.35 4.51
C ALA A 223 -9.63 -11.62 5.43
N GLY A 224 -8.72 -10.63 5.57
CA GLY A 224 -7.61 -10.72 6.52
C GLY A 224 -7.94 -10.15 7.91
N ALA A 225 -8.82 -9.15 7.98
CA ALA A 225 -9.15 -8.44 9.21
C ALA A 225 -10.17 -9.16 10.10
N GLY A 226 -11.03 -10.00 9.51
CA GLY A 226 -12.21 -10.62 10.14
C GLY A 226 -13.32 -9.60 10.42
N THR A 227 -13.01 -8.55 11.15
CA THR A 227 -13.87 -7.39 11.42
C THR A 227 -13.13 -6.11 11.06
N THR A 228 -13.82 -5.10 10.53
CA THR A 228 -13.29 -3.74 10.40
C THR A 228 -14.12 -2.73 11.18
N VAL A 229 -13.44 -1.84 11.90
CA VAL A 229 -14.06 -0.79 12.72
C VAL A 229 -14.12 0.56 12.00
N ARG A 230 -14.83 1.51 12.59
CA ARG A 230 -15.12 2.81 11.96
C ARG A 230 -13.86 3.53 11.46
N GLY A 231 -13.78 3.67 10.14
CA GLY A 231 -12.71 4.42 9.46
C GLY A 231 -11.37 3.70 9.38
N GLU A 232 -11.28 2.45 9.84
CA GLU A 232 -10.06 1.64 9.77
C GLU A 232 -9.66 1.39 8.32
N LEU A 233 -10.54 0.82 7.49
CA LEU A 233 -10.27 0.59 6.06
C LEU A 233 -9.77 1.85 5.35
N ALA A 234 -10.40 3.00 5.60
CA ALA A 234 -10.01 4.30 5.05
C ALA A 234 -8.62 4.75 5.54
N ARG A 235 -8.26 4.45 6.79
CA ARG A 235 -6.92 4.73 7.32
C ARG A 235 -5.86 3.82 6.70
N VAL A 236 -6.18 2.54 6.45
CA VAL A 236 -5.22 1.59 5.88
C VAL A 236 -4.97 1.90 4.40
N THR A 237 -6.04 2.09 3.61
CA THR A 237 -5.97 2.17 2.14
C THR A 237 -5.77 3.58 1.59
N GLY A 238 -6.06 4.62 2.38
CA GLY A 238 -6.10 6.00 1.90
C GLY A 238 -7.41 6.41 1.21
N LEU A 239 -8.39 5.51 1.13
CA LEU A 239 -9.76 5.85 0.68
C LEU A 239 -10.39 6.92 1.58
N SER A 240 -11.32 7.70 1.02
CA SER A 240 -12.21 8.51 1.85
C SER A 240 -13.14 7.61 2.68
N ARG A 241 -13.63 8.12 3.82
CA ARG A 241 -14.60 7.36 4.65
C ARG A 241 -15.87 6.97 3.87
N PRO A 242 -16.45 7.84 3.02
CA PRO A 242 -17.60 7.45 2.19
C PRO A 242 -17.29 6.35 1.17
N GLU A 243 -16.11 6.35 0.54
CA GLU A 243 -15.70 5.31 -0.41
C GLU A 243 -15.46 3.96 0.29
N ALA A 244 -14.74 3.95 1.41
CA ALA A 244 -14.57 2.75 2.23
C ALA A 244 -15.93 2.20 2.72
N GLY A 245 -16.85 3.08 3.13
CA GLY A 245 -18.20 2.70 3.52
C GLY A 245 -19.03 2.15 2.36
N ARG A 246 -18.86 2.67 1.13
CA ARG A 246 -19.50 2.12 -0.07
C ARG A 246 -19.05 0.69 -0.35
N GLY A 247 -17.74 0.42 -0.29
CA GLY A 247 -17.19 -0.92 -0.43
C GLY A 247 -17.75 -1.90 0.60
N ASN A 248 -17.69 -1.55 1.88
CA ASN A 248 -18.21 -2.41 2.96
C ASN A 248 -19.73 -2.67 2.84
N ARG A 249 -20.54 -1.65 2.49
CA ARG A 249 -21.98 -1.85 2.29
C ARG A 249 -22.30 -2.72 1.07
N ALA A 250 -21.48 -2.67 0.02
CA ALA A 250 -21.62 -3.58 -1.11
C ALA A 250 -21.42 -5.05 -0.69
N LEU A 251 -20.47 -5.32 0.22
CA LEU A 251 -20.27 -6.67 0.79
C LEU A 251 -21.46 -7.13 1.63
N VAL A 252 -22.10 -6.21 2.36
CA VAL A 252 -23.33 -6.51 3.10
C VAL A 252 -24.48 -6.85 2.16
N ALA A 253 -24.65 -6.07 1.09
CA ALA A 253 -25.73 -6.28 0.12
C ALA A 253 -25.65 -7.63 -0.60
N GLU A 254 -24.45 -8.19 -0.80
CA GLU A 254 -24.25 -9.51 -1.42
C GLU A 254 -24.08 -10.66 -0.40
N GLY A 255 -24.24 -10.39 0.90
CA GLY A 255 -24.18 -11.40 1.95
C GLY A 255 -22.78 -11.84 2.39
N ALA A 256 -21.71 -11.22 1.89
CA ALA A 256 -20.33 -11.52 2.26
C ALA A 256 -19.89 -10.89 3.60
N ALA A 257 -20.65 -9.91 4.10
CA ALA A 257 -20.38 -9.25 5.38
C ALA A 257 -21.67 -8.93 6.14
N ALA A 258 -21.59 -8.82 7.45
CA ALA A 258 -22.64 -8.31 8.32
C ALA A 258 -22.25 -6.93 8.86
N MET A 259 -23.18 -5.98 8.87
CA MET A 259 -23.00 -4.71 9.58
C MET A 259 -23.42 -4.89 11.03
N LEU A 260 -22.48 -4.79 11.97
CA LEU A 260 -22.77 -4.94 13.41
C LEU A 260 -23.29 -3.64 14.02
N SER A 261 -22.75 -2.52 13.54
CA SER A 261 -23.17 -1.16 13.90
C SER A 261 -22.73 -0.20 12.79
N PRO A 262 -23.20 1.07 12.78
CA PRO A 262 -22.81 2.03 11.74
C PRO A 262 -21.28 2.20 11.64
N GLY A 263 -20.71 1.66 10.57
CA GLY A 263 -19.26 1.73 10.31
C GLY A 263 -18.45 0.55 10.83
N VAL A 264 -19.08 -0.48 11.40
CA VAL A 264 -18.45 -1.73 11.87
C VAL A 264 -19.01 -2.90 11.06
N TYR A 265 -18.11 -3.64 10.43
CA TYR A 265 -18.47 -4.73 9.52
C TYR A 265 -17.67 -5.98 9.84
N ARG A 266 -18.30 -7.15 9.79
CA ARG A 266 -17.68 -8.45 10.02
C ARG A 266 -17.84 -9.32 8.77
N LEU A 267 -16.81 -10.06 8.42
CA LEU A 267 -16.87 -11.07 7.36
C LEU A 267 -17.88 -12.17 7.75
N VAL A 268 -18.70 -12.59 6.78
CA VAL A 268 -19.55 -13.78 6.94
C VAL A 268 -18.78 -14.96 6.36
N ASP A 269 -17.92 -15.56 7.19
CA ASP A 269 -17.16 -16.78 6.88
C ASP A 269 -17.07 -17.62 8.16
N GLY A 270 -17.23 -18.95 8.05
CA GLY A 270 -17.22 -19.88 9.18
C GLY A 270 -15.88 -19.92 9.92
N ALA A 271 -14.80 -19.41 9.31
CA ALA A 271 -13.49 -19.28 9.93
C ALA A 271 -13.31 -17.98 10.74
N VAL A 272 -14.27 -17.05 10.73
CA VAL A 272 -14.17 -15.78 11.46
C VAL A 272 -14.92 -15.87 12.79
N PRO A 273 -14.28 -15.47 13.92
CA PRO A 273 -14.93 -15.48 15.23
C PRO A 273 -16.20 -14.63 15.28
N LYS A 274 -17.19 -15.11 16.05
CA LYS A 274 -18.51 -14.50 16.21
C LYS A 274 -18.53 -13.32 17.19
#